data_AF-A0AA43I3V2-F1
#
_entry.id   AF-A0AA43I3V2-F1
#
_cell.length_a   1.000
_cell.length_b   1.000
_cell.length_c   1.000
_cell.angle_alpha   90.00
_cell.angle_beta   90.00
_cell.angle_gamma   90.00
#
_symmetry.space_group_name_H-M   'P 1'
#
loop_
_entity.id
_entity.type
_entity.pdbx_description
1 polymer ?
#
loop_
_entity_poly.entity_id
_entity_poly.type
_entity_poly.pdbx_seq_one_letter_code
_entity_poly.pdbx_strand_id
1 'polypeptide(L)'
;MIKKSYFIQCYSVLHSLGAFFLMGIALSGAGNLLCLYSLKTTAEASFSFVLLEILLDPLQLLLVIVTTLLSIFLLPEVIHRIKQDSLSNLGKSIIGTLRFRRFLTQATPQLPKNQSYDDQTKLEDQVLRQFNRSVKKSVLDIRNEHLQLFINIPKEAQSQKILRAHEEQIKEHLASLYPTYLISTFERQKFQLWLRGTKQTH
;
A
#
# COMPACT_ATOMS: atom_id res chain seq x y z
N MET A 1 -21.67 0.29 14.70
CA MET A 1 -20.75 0.99 13.77
C MET A 1 -19.56 0.10 13.49
N ILE A 2 -19.14 -0.05 12.23
CA ILE A 2 -17.98 -0.87 11.87
C ILE A 2 -16.72 -0.10 12.26
N LYS A 3 -15.90 -0.68 13.14
CA LYS A 3 -14.64 -0.08 13.58
C LYS A 3 -13.51 -0.60 12.68
N LYS A 4 -12.65 0.30 12.22
CA LYS A 4 -11.43 -0.09 11.49
C LYS A 4 -10.47 -0.81 12.45
N SER A 5 -9.89 -1.93 12.03
CA SER A 5 -8.77 -2.51 12.76
C SER A 5 -7.56 -1.56 12.76
N TYR A 6 -6.66 -1.71 13.73
CA TYR A 6 -5.46 -0.88 13.81
C TYR A 6 -4.62 -0.98 12.54
N PHE A 7 -4.42 -2.20 12.01
CA PHE A 7 -3.84 -2.45 10.70
C PHE A 7 -4.42 -1.57 9.59
N ILE A 8 -5.75 -1.56 9.41
CA ILE A 8 -6.40 -0.77 8.35
C ILE A 8 -6.17 0.74 8.52
N GLN A 9 -6.09 1.22 9.77
CA GLN A 9 -5.85 2.64 10.06
C GLN A 9 -4.41 3.05 9.73
N CYS A 10 -3.43 2.23 10.12
CA CYS A 10 -2.01 2.56 9.98
C CYS A 10 -1.39 2.12 8.65
N TYR A 11 -2.04 1.24 7.88
CA TYR A 11 -1.49 0.66 6.65
C TYR A 11 -0.98 1.71 5.65
N SER A 12 -1.73 2.81 5.45
CA SER A 12 -1.31 3.86 4.51
C SER A 12 0.02 4.50 4.92
N VAL A 13 0.18 4.78 6.21
CA VAL A 13 1.39 5.39 6.77
C VAL A 13 2.55 4.38 6.71
N LEU A 14 2.29 3.13 7.10
CA LEU A 14 3.26 2.04 7.04
C LEU A 14 3.76 1.78 5.62
N HIS A 15 2.88 1.78 4.63
CA HIS A 15 3.25 1.59 3.23
C HIS A 15 4.12 2.75 2.72
N SER A 16 3.80 4.00 3.06
CA SER A 16 4.64 5.15 2.67
C SER A 16 6.00 5.16 3.37
N LEU A 17 6.03 4.89 4.69
CA LEU A 17 7.28 4.83 5.46
C LEU A 17 8.16 3.69 4.98
N GLY A 18 7.58 2.53 4.68
CA GLY A 18 8.32 1.40 4.12
C GLY A 18 8.95 1.72 2.76
N ALA A 19 8.24 2.46 1.89
CA ALA A 19 8.80 2.91 0.61
C ALA A 19 9.97 3.89 0.80
N PHE A 20 9.85 4.86 1.72
CA PHE A 20 10.95 5.78 2.04
C PHE A 20 12.14 5.08 2.67
N PHE A 21 11.90 4.10 3.54
CA PHE A 21 12.94 3.28 4.15
C PHE A 21 13.75 2.51 3.10
N LEU A 22 13.08 1.82 2.17
CA LEU A 22 13.74 1.09 1.08
C LEU A 22 14.52 2.01 0.16
N MET A 23 13.95 3.16 -0.21
CA MET A 23 14.64 4.16 -1.03
C MET A 23 15.88 4.72 -0.30
N GLY A 24 15.75 5.02 0.99
CA GLY A 24 16.83 5.53 1.82
C GLY A 24 17.99 4.53 1.97
N ILE A 25 17.69 3.24 2.16
CA ILE A 25 18.70 2.17 2.15
C ILE A 25 19.42 2.12 0.81
N ALA A 26 18.69 2.15 -0.31
CA ALA A 26 19.28 2.08 -1.64
C ALA A 26 20.22 3.27 -1.90
N LEU A 27 19.79 4.48 -1.57
CA LEU A 27 20.59 5.69 -1.77
C LEU A 27 21.81 5.74 -0.84
N SER A 28 21.64 5.38 0.44
CA SER A 28 22.73 5.30 1.41
C SER A 28 23.75 4.23 1.01
N GLY A 29 23.29 3.06 0.58
CA GLY A 29 24.15 1.99 0.07
C GLY A 29 24.95 2.42 -1.15
N ALA A 30 24.30 3.05 -2.13
CA ALA A 30 24.98 3.57 -3.31
C ALA A 30 26.03 4.65 -2.97
N GLY A 31 25.69 5.58 -2.07
CA GLY A 31 26.62 6.60 -1.58
C GLY A 31 27.85 6.00 -0.89
N ASN A 32 27.65 5.04 0.00
CA ASN A 32 28.75 4.38 0.71
C ASN A 32 29.66 3.60 -0.26
N LEU A 33 29.09 2.96 -1.29
CA LEU A 33 29.87 2.30 -2.34
C LEU A 33 30.73 3.29 -3.12
N LEU A 34 30.22 4.49 -3.42
CA LEU A 34 30.98 5.56 -4.07
C LEU A 34 32.11 6.10 -3.18
N CYS A 35 31.87 6.24 -1.87
CA CYS A 35 32.92 6.59 -0.90
C CYS A 35 34.04 5.55 -0.90
N LEU A 36 33.69 4.26 -0.83
CA LEU A 36 34.66 3.16 -0.85
C LEU A 36 35.47 3.12 -2.17
N TYR A 37 34.82 3.36 -3.31
CA TYR A 37 35.48 3.45 -4.60
C TYR A 37 36.47 4.61 -4.66
N SER A 38 36.08 5.77 -4.13
CA SER A 38 36.91 6.98 -4.11
C SER A 38 38.17 6.77 -3.26
N LEU A 39 38.03 6.21 -2.04
CA LEU A 39 39.16 5.87 -1.16
C LEU A 39 40.14 4.86 -1.79
N LYS A 40 39.63 3.93 -2.60
CA LYS A 40 40.50 2.96 -3.29
C LYS A 40 41.27 3.59 -4.46
N THR A 41 40.70 4.62 -5.08
CA THR A 41 41.24 5.24 -6.29
C THR A 41 42.22 6.36 -5.97
N THR A 42 41.96 7.14 -4.92
CA THR A 42 42.83 8.23 -4.48
C THR A 42 43.44 7.88 -3.13
N ALA A 43 44.78 7.87 -3.05
CA ALA A 43 45.51 7.60 -1.80
C ALA A 43 45.26 8.68 -0.72
N GLU A 44 44.70 9.82 -1.09
CA GLU A 44 44.27 10.91 -0.20
C GLU A 44 42.77 11.21 -0.36
N ALA A 45 42.18 11.81 0.67
CA ALA A 45 40.79 12.27 0.64
C ALA A 45 40.65 13.46 -0.32
N SER A 46 40.16 13.19 -1.53
CA SER A 46 39.84 14.25 -2.49
C SER A 46 38.69 15.13 -1.99
N PHE A 47 38.62 16.39 -2.45
CA PHE A 47 37.51 17.30 -2.14
C PHE A 47 36.13 16.69 -2.44
N SER A 48 36.03 15.90 -3.52
CA SER A 48 34.81 15.18 -3.89
C SER A 48 34.40 14.11 -2.86
N PHE A 49 35.37 13.44 -2.23
CA PHE A 49 35.11 12.49 -1.16
C PHE A 49 34.53 13.19 0.08
N VAL A 50 35.15 14.29 0.51
CA VAL A 50 34.68 15.08 1.66
C VAL A 50 33.26 15.64 1.40
N LEU A 51 33.00 16.15 0.20
CA LEU A 51 31.67 16.63 -0.18
C LEU A 51 30.63 15.50 -0.14
N LEU A 52 30.99 14.29 -0.57
CA LEU A 52 30.11 13.13 -0.57
C LEU A 52 29.77 12.69 0.86
N GLU A 53 30.75 12.62 1.78
CA GLU A 53 30.50 12.30 3.18
C GLU A 53 29.53 13.30 3.84
N ILE A 54 29.74 14.61 3.62
CA ILE A 54 28.85 15.67 4.15
C ILE A 54 27.41 15.49 3.65
N LEU A 55 27.21 14.98 2.43
CA LEU A 55 25.89 14.71 1.87
C LEU A 55 25.27 13.41 2.40
N LEU A 56 26.09 12.42 2.81
CA LEU A 56 25.62 11.13 3.31
C LEU A 56 25.13 11.20 4.75
N ASP A 57 25.79 11.96 5.62
CA ASP A 57 25.42 12.10 7.04
C ASP A 57 23.94 12.45 7.28
N PRO A 58 23.37 13.51 6.66
CA PRO A 58 21.95 13.84 6.86
C PRO A 58 21.01 12.76 6.30
N LEU A 59 21.43 12.02 5.26
CA LEU A 59 20.66 10.91 4.71
C LEU A 59 20.58 9.74 5.71
N GLN A 60 21.69 9.43 6.39
CA GLN A 60 21.72 8.40 7.43
C GLN A 60 20.86 8.78 8.63
N LEU A 61 20.91 10.05 9.06
CA LEU A 61 20.04 10.56 10.12
C LEU A 61 18.56 10.43 9.74
N LEU A 62 18.20 10.81 8.51
CA LEU A 62 16.84 10.65 8.01
C LEU A 62 16.40 9.18 8.00
N LEU A 63 17.28 8.25 7.64
CA LEU A 63 16.99 6.82 7.67
C LEU A 63 16.70 6.34 9.10
N VAL A 64 17.45 6.81 10.11
CA VAL A 64 17.19 6.50 11.53
C VAL A 64 15.81 7.02 11.96
N ILE A 65 15.45 8.25 11.57
CA ILE A 65 14.14 8.84 11.87
C ILE A 65 13.00 8.04 11.21
N VAL A 66 13.14 7.67 9.94
CA VAL A 66 12.13 6.85 9.25
C VAL A 66 11.99 5.47 9.91
N THR A 67 13.10 4.85 10.31
CA THR A 67 13.12 3.53 10.96
C THR A 67 12.44 3.56 12.33
N THR A 68 12.70 4.59 13.12
CA THR A 68 12.05 4.78 14.43
C THR A 68 10.55 5.00 14.28
N LEU A 69 10.12 5.87 13.36
CA LEU A 69 8.69 6.07 13.06
C LEU A 69 8.01 4.77 12.59
N LEU A 70 8.65 4.03 11.67
CA LEU A 70 8.14 2.76 11.16
C LEU A 70 7.95 1.75 12.31
N SER A 71 8.91 1.71 13.25
CA SER A 71 8.82 0.86 14.45
C SER A 71 7.66 1.26 15.35
N ILE A 72 7.46 2.56 15.61
CA ILE A 72 6.35 3.07 16.42
C ILE A 72 4.98 2.63 15.86
N PHE A 73 4.81 2.65 14.55
CA PHE A 73 3.55 2.23 13.91
C PHE A 73 3.40 0.71 13.75
N LEU A 74 4.49 -0.04 13.57
CA LEU A 74 4.41 -1.49 13.40
C LEU A 74 4.29 -2.25 14.73
N LEU A 75 5.03 -1.84 15.76
CA LEU A 75 5.13 -2.59 17.02
C LEU A 75 3.77 -2.89 17.66
N PRO A 76 2.81 -1.95 17.76
CA PRO A 76 1.51 -2.24 18.34
C PRO A 76 0.74 -3.33 17.58
N GLU A 77 0.79 -3.31 16.25
CA GLU A 77 0.15 -4.35 15.41
C GLU A 77 0.85 -5.70 15.59
N VAL A 78 2.19 -5.72 15.60
CA VAL A 78 2.98 -6.95 15.80
C VAL A 78 2.67 -7.58 17.17
N ILE A 79 2.68 -6.78 18.24
CA ILE A 79 2.36 -7.25 19.60
C ILE A 79 0.93 -7.81 19.65
N HIS A 80 -0.02 -7.11 19.02
CA HIS A 80 -1.40 -7.56 18.95
C HIS A 80 -1.53 -8.89 18.20
N ARG A 81 -0.82 -9.07 17.08
CA ARG A 81 -0.81 -10.31 16.30
C ARG A 81 -0.16 -11.47 17.03
N ILE A 82 0.89 -11.23 17.82
CA ILE A 82 1.51 -12.28 18.64
C ILE A 82 0.54 -12.76 19.72
N LYS A 83 -0.23 -11.85 20.33
CA LYS A 83 -1.13 -12.18 21.44
C LYS A 83 -2.45 -12.81 21.00
N GLN A 84 -3.00 -12.40 19.86
CA GLN A 84 -4.40 -12.65 19.51
C GLN A 84 -4.59 -13.25 18.10
N ASP A 85 -3.52 -13.44 17.33
CA ASP A 85 -3.60 -13.92 15.94
C ASP A 85 -2.28 -14.63 15.55
N SER A 86 -1.88 -14.62 14.27
CA SER A 86 -0.57 -15.08 13.82
C SER A 86 0.19 -14.00 13.06
N LEU A 87 1.52 -13.97 13.21
CA LEU A 87 2.39 -13.09 12.42
C LEU A 87 2.33 -13.42 10.92
N SER A 88 2.05 -14.69 10.57
CA SER A 88 1.87 -15.09 9.17
C SER A 88 0.70 -14.35 8.50
N ASN A 89 -0.36 -14.04 9.28
CA ASN A 89 -1.53 -13.34 8.78
C ASN A 89 -1.27 -11.86 8.51
N LEU A 90 -0.28 -11.24 9.18
CA LEU A 90 0.18 -9.89 8.83
C LEU A 90 0.76 -9.88 7.40
N GLY A 91 1.62 -10.84 7.07
CA GLY A 91 2.18 -11.01 5.72
C GLY A 91 1.08 -11.27 4.68
N LYS A 92 0.14 -12.18 4.98
CA LYS A 92 -1.02 -12.44 4.12
C LYS A 92 -1.87 -11.18 3.89
N SER A 93 -2.08 -10.37 4.92
CA SER A 93 -2.84 -9.11 4.83
C SER A 93 -2.15 -8.10 3.91
N ILE A 94 -0.82 -7.97 4.02
CA ILE A 94 -0.03 -7.08 3.15
C ILE A 94 -0.09 -7.55 1.68
N ILE A 95 0.22 -8.83 1.43
CA ILE A 95 0.23 -9.41 0.08
C ILE A 95 -1.18 -9.39 -0.53
N GLY A 96 -2.18 -9.77 0.27
CA GLY A 96 -3.58 -9.74 -0.11
C GLY A 96 -4.05 -8.33 -0.47
N THR A 97 -3.65 -7.32 0.30
CA THR A 97 -3.93 -5.91 -0.02
C THR A 97 -3.31 -5.51 -1.36
N LEU A 98 -2.06 -5.88 -1.62
CA LEU A 98 -1.39 -5.56 -2.89
C LEU A 98 -2.05 -6.26 -4.09
N ARG A 99 -2.35 -7.56 -3.95
CA ARG A 99 -3.05 -8.34 -4.99
C ARG A 99 -4.42 -7.76 -5.28
N PHE A 100 -5.18 -7.43 -4.24
CA PHE A 100 -6.50 -6.82 -4.35
C PHE A 100 -6.46 -5.46 -5.05
N ARG A 101 -5.51 -4.60 -4.70
CA ARG A 101 -5.33 -3.29 -5.35
C ARG A 101 -5.02 -3.44 -6.84
N ARG A 102 -4.18 -4.42 -7.21
CA ARG A 102 -3.88 -4.69 -8.62
C ARG A 102 -5.10 -5.18 -9.38
N PHE A 103 -5.86 -6.11 -8.80
CA PHE A 103 -7.11 -6.62 -9.37
C PHE A 103 -8.12 -5.51 -9.66
N LEU A 104 -8.28 -4.55 -8.74
CA LEU A 104 -9.22 -3.45 -8.90
C LEU A 104 -8.72 -2.25 -9.69
N THR A 105 -7.42 -2.14 -9.96
CA THR A 105 -6.92 -0.97 -10.70
C THR A 105 -7.33 -1.08 -12.16
N GLN A 106 -8.11 -0.11 -12.64
CA GLN A 106 -8.51 -0.06 -14.04
C GLN A 106 -7.41 0.55 -14.90
N ALA A 107 -7.21 -0.03 -16.08
CA ALA A 107 -6.31 0.53 -17.07
C ALA A 107 -6.86 1.86 -17.59
N THR A 108 -6.06 2.91 -17.49
CA THR A 108 -6.36 4.19 -18.13
C THR A 108 -6.12 4.07 -19.63
N PRO A 109 -7.03 4.57 -20.50
CA PRO A 109 -6.79 4.66 -21.94
C PRO A 109 -5.49 5.40 -22.20
N GLN A 110 -4.54 4.78 -22.89
CA GLN A 110 -3.32 5.45 -23.35
C GLN A 110 -3.47 5.73 -24.85
N LEU A 111 -3.58 7.01 -25.24
CA LEU A 111 -3.45 7.36 -26.64
C LEU A 111 -1.96 7.39 -27.06
N PRO A 112 -1.64 7.07 -28.32
CA PRO A 112 -0.32 7.31 -28.88
C PRO A 112 0.09 8.78 -28.70
N LYS A 113 1.38 9.06 -28.44
CA LYS A 113 1.95 10.40 -28.19
C LYS A 113 1.58 11.47 -29.24
N ASN A 114 1.07 11.06 -30.40
CA ASN A 114 0.79 11.93 -31.54
C ASN A 114 -0.70 12.26 -31.70
N GLN A 115 -1.58 11.80 -30.80
CA GLN A 115 -3.01 12.12 -30.81
C GLN A 115 -3.41 12.83 -29.53
N SER A 116 -4.09 13.97 -29.67
CA SER A 116 -4.68 14.70 -28.56
C SER A 116 -5.94 13.98 -28.07
N TYR A 117 -6.12 13.92 -26.76
CA TYR A 117 -7.37 13.45 -26.17
C TYR A 117 -8.51 14.40 -26.56
N ASP A 118 -9.62 13.85 -27.05
CA ASP A 118 -10.89 14.57 -27.08
C ASP A 118 -11.40 14.77 -25.64
N ASP A 119 -12.27 15.76 -25.44
CA ASP A 119 -12.75 16.16 -24.11
C ASP A 119 -13.52 15.04 -23.41
N GLN A 120 -14.20 14.16 -24.16
CA GLN A 120 -14.81 12.94 -23.61
C GLN A 120 -13.76 11.99 -23.04
N THR A 121 -12.68 11.73 -23.77
CA THR A 121 -11.61 10.81 -23.32
C THR A 121 -10.84 11.37 -22.12
N LYS A 122 -10.67 12.71 -22.02
CA LYS A 122 -10.08 13.34 -20.82
C LYS A 122 -10.96 13.16 -19.60
N LEU A 123 -12.28 13.30 -19.77
CA LEU A 123 -13.24 13.15 -18.67
C LEU A 123 -13.28 11.69 -18.19
N GLU A 124 -13.27 10.72 -19.10
CA GLU A 124 -13.15 9.29 -18.76
C GLU A 124 -11.86 8.99 -18.01
N ASP A 125 -10.71 9.48 -18.48
CA ASP A 125 -9.42 9.31 -17.78
C ASP A 125 -9.48 9.90 -16.36
N GLN A 126 -10.05 11.09 -16.19
CA GLN A 126 -10.21 11.70 -14.87
C GLN A 126 -11.06 10.82 -13.92
N VAL A 127 -12.18 10.28 -14.40
CA VAL A 127 -13.05 9.38 -13.63
C VAL A 127 -12.32 8.10 -13.22
N LEU A 128 -11.53 7.52 -14.13
CA LEU A 128 -10.73 6.32 -13.86
C LEU A 128 -9.60 6.61 -12.87
N ARG A 129 -8.90 7.75 -12.99
CA ARG A 129 -7.88 8.18 -12.03
C ARG A 129 -8.46 8.35 -10.64
N GLN A 130 -9.66 8.93 -10.52
CA GLN A 130 -10.33 9.11 -9.23
C GLN A 130 -10.78 7.78 -8.62
N PHE A 131 -11.28 6.85 -9.44
CA PHE A 131 -11.57 5.49 -9.03
C PHE A 131 -10.29 4.78 -8.52
N ASN A 132 -9.22 4.77 -9.32
CA ASN A 132 -7.92 4.18 -8.97
C ASN A 132 -7.32 4.79 -7.70
N ARG A 133 -7.48 6.10 -7.48
CA ARG A 133 -7.06 6.78 -6.24
C ARG A 133 -7.79 6.24 -5.01
N SER A 134 -9.04 5.84 -5.17
CA SER A 134 -9.84 5.26 -4.10
C SER A 134 -9.45 3.79 -3.85
N VAL A 135 -9.22 3.02 -4.93
CA VAL A 135 -8.70 1.64 -4.86
C VAL A 135 -7.35 1.57 -4.15
N LYS A 136 -6.45 2.54 -4.38
CA LYS A 136 -5.16 2.64 -3.67
C LYS A 136 -5.28 2.78 -2.15
N LYS A 137 -6.44 3.15 -1.63
CA LYS A 137 -6.72 3.25 -0.18
C LYS A 137 -7.38 2.01 0.39
N SER A 138 -7.71 1.03 -0.45
CA SER A 138 -8.30 -0.24 0.00
C SER A 138 -7.27 -1.06 0.76
N VAL A 139 -7.73 -1.76 1.81
CA VAL A 139 -6.89 -2.59 2.68
C VAL A 139 -7.64 -3.88 2.99
N LEU A 140 -6.94 -5.00 2.88
CA LEU A 140 -7.44 -6.31 3.28
C LEU A 140 -6.73 -6.72 4.57
N ASP A 141 -7.49 -6.90 5.64
CA ASP A 141 -7.05 -7.44 6.92
C ASP A 141 -7.51 -8.89 7.04
N ILE A 142 -6.55 -9.81 7.14
CA ILE A 142 -6.79 -11.26 7.27
C ILE A 142 -6.34 -11.64 8.67
N ARG A 143 -7.21 -12.31 9.42
CA ARG A 143 -6.96 -12.84 10.76
C ARG A 143 -7.40 -14.31 10.80
N ASN A 144 -7.02 -15.02 11.85
CA ASN A 144 -7.38 -16.44 12.00
C ASN A 144 -8.89 -16.68 11.88
N GLU A 145 -9.70 -15.89 12.59
CA GLU A 145 -11.15 -16.12 12.66
C GLU A 145 -11.96 -15.33 11.63
N HIS A 146 -11.39 -14.24 11.11
CA HIS A 146 -12.13 -13.34 10.24
C HIS A 146 -11.24 -12.65 9.22
N LEU A 147 -11.87 -12.22 8.14
CA LEU A 147 -11.30 -11.43 7.06
C LEU A 147 -12.12 -10.15 6.96
N GLN A 148 -11.46 -9.01 6.78
CA GLN A 148 -12.10 -7.72 6.65
C GLN A 148 -11.46 -6.93 5.51
N LEU A 149 -12.25 -6.69 4.47
CA LEU A 149 -11.88 -5.81 3.38
C LEU A 149 -12.45 -4.42 3.63
N PHE A 150 -11.58 -3.43 3.55
CA PHE A 150 -11.93 -2.02 3.53
C PHE A 150 -11.71 -1.46 2.13
N ILE A 151 -12.73 -0.81 1.56
CA ILE A 151 -12.64 -0.03 0.32
C ILE A 151 -13.11 1.40 0.59
N ASN A 152 -12.32 2.38 0.16
CA ASN A 152 -12.74 3.77 0.21
C ASN A 152 -13.68 4.08 -0.96
N ILE A 153 -14.87 4.63 -0.68
CA ILE A 153 -15.83 4.98 -1.74
C ILE A 153 -15.32 6.25 -2.47
N PRO A 154 -15.24 6.25 -3.81
CA PRO A 154 -14.91 7.45 -4.58
C PRO A 154 -15.86 8.61 -4.30
N LYS A 155 -15.38 9.84 -4.36
CA LYS A 155 -16.23 11.02 -4.14
C LYS A 155 -17.18 11.31 -5.31
N GLU A 156 -16.74 11.02 -6.52
CA GLU A 156 -17.48 11.32 -7.76
C GLU A 156 -18.49 10.22 -8.10
N ALA A 157 -19.67 10.63 -8.55
CA ALA A 157 -20.78 9.72 -8.85
C ALA A 157 -20.44 8.70 -9.95
N GLN A 158 -19.70 9.10 -10.99
CA GLN A 158 -19.28 8.19 -12.07
C GLN A 158 -18.30 7.13 -11.56
N SER A 159 -17.29 7.51 -10.76
CA SER A 159 -16.38 6.56 -10.13
C SER A 159 -17.09 5.65 -9.11
N GLN A 160 -18.14 6.13 -8.44
CA GLN A 160 -18.98 5.27 -7.59
C GLN A 160 -19.77 4.24 -8.41
N LYS A 161 -20.30 4.61 -9.59
CA LYS A 161 -20.98 3.66 -10.47
C LYS A 161 -20.05 2.52 -10.88
N ILE A 162 -18.80 2.84 -11.20
CA ILE A 162 -17.76 1.85 -11.49
C ILE A 162 -17.58 0.89 -10.30
N LEU A 163 -17.41 1.43 -9.08
CA LEU A 163 -17.27 0.58 -7.89
C LEU A 163 -18.45 -0.37 -7.72
N ARG A 164 -19.69 0.14 -7.88
CA ARG A 164 -20.92 -0.65 -7.75
C ARG A 164 -20.99 -1.79 -8.75
N ALA A 165 -20.57 -1.55 -10.00
CA ALA A 165 -20.55 -2.58 -11.04
C ALA A 165 -19.58 -3.72 -10.71
N HIS A 166 -18.51 -3.44 -9.97
CA HIS A 166 -17.50 -4.44 -9.60
C HIS A 166 -17.75 -5.11 -8.24
N GLU A 167 -18.78 -4.72 -7.48
CA GLU A 167 -19.03 -5.29 -6.14
C GLU A 167 -19.16 -6.82 -6.18
N GLU A 168 -20.01 -7.35 -7.06
CA GLU A 168 -20.21 -8.80 -7.18
C GLU A 168 -18.91 -9.54 -7.55
N GLN A 169 -18.19 -9.03 -8.56
CA GLN A 169 -16.89 -9.57 -8.96
C GLN A 169 -15.85 -9.52 -7.84
N ILE A 170 -15.83 -8.46 -7.02
CA ILE A 170 -14.96 -8.37 -5.84
C ILE A 170 -15.28 -9.49 -4.85
N LYS A 171 -16.57 -9.71 -4.58
CA LYS A 171 -17.01 -10.73 -3.64
C LYS A 171 -16.62 -12.12 -4.11
N GLU A 172 -16.86 -12.44 -5.37
CA GLU A 172 -16.47 -13.71 -5.99
C GLU A 172 -14.95 -13.92 -5.98
N HIS A 173 -14.19 -12.89 -6.35
CA HIS A 173 -12.73 -12.95 -6.35
C HIS A 173 -12.18 -13.22 -4.95
N LEU A 174 -12.73 -12.56 -3.92
CA LEU A 174 -12.33 -12.81 -2.53
C LEU A 174 -12.72 -14.20 -2.04
N ALA A 175 -13.92 -14.69 -2.37
CA ALA A 175 -14.36 -16.04 -2.02
C ALA A 175 -13.47 -17.11 -2.69
N SER A 176 -13.08 -16.89 -3.94
CA SER A 176 -12.15 -17.75 -4.68
C SER A 176 -10.75 -17.78 -4.06
N LEU A 177 -10.22 -16.61 -3.65
CA LEU A 177 -8.88 -16.52 -3.06
C LEU A 177 -8.80 -17.06 -1.63
N TYR A 178 -9.90 -16.98 -0.88
CA TYR A 178 -9.95 -17.33 0.53
C TYR A 178 -11.13 -18.27 0.84
N PRO A 179 -11.13 -19.51 0.29
CA PRO A 179 -12.26 -20.42 0.36
C PRO A 179 -12.60 -20.87 1.79
N THR A 180 -11.66 -20.75 2.73
CA THR A 180 -11.87 -21.08 4.15
C THR A 180 -12.76 -20.07 4.88
N TYR A 181 -13.07 -18.92 4.26
CA TYR A 181 -13.88 -17.86 4.85
C TYR A 181 -15.22 -17.74 4.11
N LEU A 182 -16.30 -17.74 4.88
CA LEU A 182 -17.63 -17.43 4.37
C LEU A 182 -17.76 -15.91 4.20
N ILE A 183 -17.79 -15.44 2.95
CA ILE A 183 -17.83 -14.02 2.61
C ILE A 183 -19.27 -13.48 2.69
N SER A 184 -19.48 -12.45 3.50
CA SER A 184 -20.75 -11.76 3.70
C SER A 184 -21.14 -10.90 2.50
N THR A 185 -22.30 -10.23 2.59
CA THR A 185 -22.66 -9.12 1.69
C THR A 185 -21.88 -7.85 2.05
N PHE A 186 -21.87 -6.89 1.13
CA PHE A 186 -21.25 -5.59 1.37
C PHE A 186 -22.05 -4.76 2.37
N GLU A 187 -21.33 -4.13 3.29
CA GLU A 187 -21.88 -3.15 4.23
C GLU A 187 -21.36 -1.76 3.86
N ARG A 188 -22.26 -0.82 3.52
CA ARG A 188 -21.91 0.58 3.28
C ARG A 188 -22.06 1.40 4.54
N GLN A 189 -21.00 2.12 4.90
CA GLN A 189 -21.02 3.07 6.01
C GLN A 189 -20.35 4.39 5.59
N LYS A 190 -21.16 5.42 5.34
CA LYS A 190 -20.71 6.74 4.84
C LYS A 190 -19.90 6.59 3.54
N PHE A 191 -18.61 6.95 3.56
CA PHE A 191 -17.68 6.84 2.42
C PHE A 191 -16.83 5.56 2.46
N GLN A 192 -17.33 4.51 3.10
CA GLN A 192 -16.62 3.26 3.32
C GLN A 192 -17.48 2.09 2.88
N LEU A 193 -16.87 1.17 2.15
CA LEU A 193 -17.46 -0.08 1.72
C LEU A 193 -16.69 -1.22 2.38
N TRP A 194 -17.43 -2.09 3.06
CA TRP A 194 -16.88 -3.16 3.88
C TRP A 194 -17.35 -4.52 3.36
N LEU A 195 -16.44 -5.48 3.34
CA LEU A 195 -16.76 -6.89 3.11
C LEU A 195 -16.13 -7.70 4.24
N ARG A 196 -16.86 -8.64 4.83
CA ARG A 196 -16.36 -9.48 5.90
C ARG A 196 -16.37 -10.94 5.49
N GLY A 197 -15.41 -11.69 5.99
CA GLY A 197 -15.40 -13.15 5.93
C GLY A 197 -15.30 -13.70 7.35
N THR A 198 -16.08 -14.72 7.68
CA THR A 198 -15.92 -15.49 8.92
C THR A 198 -15.39 -16.87 8.57
N LYS A 199 -14.37 -17.33 9.27
CA LYS A 199 -13.81 -18.66 9.02
C LYS A 199 -14.88 -19.73 9.31
N GLN A 200 -15.00 -20.71 8.42
CA GLN A 200 -15.86 -21.86 8.68
C GLN A 200 -15.18 -22.73 9.75
N THR A 201 -15.73 -22.73 10.96
CA THR A 201 -15.37 -23.71 11.99
C THR A 201 -15.92 -25.07 11.56
N HIS A 202 -15.02 -25.98 11.20
CA HIS A 202 -15.28 -27.42 11.20
C HIS A 202 -14.95 -28.00 12.57
#